data_AF-A0A1F5AFA3-F1
#
_entry.id   AF-A0A1F5AFA3-F1
#
_cell.length_a   1.000
_cell.length_b   1.000
_cell.length_c   1.000
_cell.angle_alpha   90.00
_cell.angle_beta   90.00
_cell.angle_gamma   90.00
#
_symmetry.space_group_name_H-M   'P 1'
#
loop_
_entity.id
_entity.type
_entity.pdbx_description
1 polymer ?
#
loop_
_entity_poly.entity_id
_entity_poly.type
_entity_poly.pdbx_seq_one_letter_code
_entity_poly.pdbx_strand_id
1 'polypeptide(L)'
;MEKRMRKLNHAAADLFPPKTWGCQKAEVGFIGFGSTLGAILEAVDELRARNIASRFLQLRTLWPFPAAEVREFLADSRELFVIEHNFTGELATLIRSQVSPCGEIKSILNYSTRPFTPRDIVEPVLRSRR
;
A
#
# COMPACT_ATOMS: atom_id res chain seq x y z
N MET A 1 -0.67 -22.96 -23.36
CA MET A 1 -0.77 -21.92 -22.31
C MET A 1 0.58 -21.34 -21.92
N GLU A 2 1.64 -22.14 -21.83
CA GLU A 2 3.01 -21.71 -21.46
C GLU A 2 3.56 -20.51 -22.24
N LYS A 3 3.37 -20.46 -23.58
CA LYS A 3 3.77 -19.30 -24.40
C LYS A 3 3.19 -17.98 -23.87
N ARG A 4 1.90 -17.98 -23.49
CA ARG A 4 1.21 -16.78 -22.99
C ARG A 4 1.76 -16.36 -21.62
N MET A 5 2.06 -17.33 -20.76
CA MET A 5 2.67 -17.07 -19.46
C MET A 5 4.09 -16.50 -19.59
N ARG A 6 4.90 -17.05 -20.52
CA ARG A 6 6.23 -16.47 -20.81
C ARG A 6 6.13 -15.02 -21.27
N LYS A 7 5.18 -14.68 -22.14
CA LYS A 7 4.96 -13.28 -22.56
C LYS A 7 4.67 -12.37 -21.37
N LEU A 8 3.84 -12.81 -20.43
CA LEU A 8 3.52 -12.06 -19.22
C LEU A 8 4.77 -11.84 -18.35
N ASN A 9 5.59 -12.88 -18.15
CA ASN A 9 6.83 -12.78 -17.39
C ASN A 9 7.83 -11.80 -18.03
N HIS A 10 7.95 -11.81 -19.36
CA HIS A 10 8.82 -10.86 -20.05
C HIS A 10 8.30 -9.43 -19.96
N ALA A 11 6.98 -9.22 -20.08
CA ALA A 11 6.37 -7.90 -19.98
C ALA A 11 6.58 -7.26 -18.59
N ALA A 12 6.80 -8.05 -17.54
CA ALA A 12 7.00 -7.54 -16.18
C ALA A 12 8.14 -6.51 -16.08
N ALA A 13 9.20 -6.68 -16.88
CA ALA A 13 10.35 -5.76 -16.89
C ALA A 13 10.03 -4.37 -17.48
N ASP A 14 9.02 -4.28 -18.34
CA ASP A 14 8.60 -3.04 -19.00
C ASP A 14 7.53 -2.28 -18.21
N LEU A 15 6.95 -2.90 -17.17
CA LEU A 15 5.89 -2.32 -16.36
C LEU A 15 6.44 -1.36 -15.31
N PHE A 16 5.59 -0.43 -14.88
CA PHE A 16 5.98 0.54 -13.86
C PHE A 16 6.18 -0.15 -12.52
N PRO A 17 7.39 -0.06 -11.92
CA PRO A 17 7.62 -0.63 -10.60
C PRO A 17 6.88 0.18 -9.54
N PRO A 18 6.63 -0.41 -8.35
CA PRO A 18 6.14 0.34 -7.21
C PRO A 18 7.05 1.52 -6.87
N LYS A 19 6.48 2.58 -6.32
CA LYS A 19 7.23 3.75 -5.85
C LYS A 19 7.10 3.88 -4.34
N THR A 20 8.22 3.94 -3.64
CA THR A 20 8.26 4.20 -2.20
C THR A 20 8.44 5.69 -1.91
N TRP A 21 7.76 6.17 -0.87
CA TRP A 21 7.87 7.51 -0.31
C TRP A 21 8.13 7.43 1.19
N GLY A 22 8.89 8.38 1.74
CA GLY A 22 9.26 8.39 3.17
C GLY A 22 10.52 7.57 3.49
N CYS A 23 10.76 7.34 4.79
CA CYS A 23 11.95 6.66 5.28
C CYS A 23 11.94 5.15 5.00
N GLN A 24 13.11 4.53 4.96
CA GLN A 24 13.23 3.08 4.76
C GLN A 24 12.62 2.30 5.94
N LYS A 25 12.79 2.73 7.18
CA LYS A 25 12.10 2.11 8.33
C LYS A 25 11.10 3.08 8.91
N ALA A 26 9.90 2.59 9.20
CA ALA A 26 8.81 3.43 9.66
C ALA A 26 7.93 2.71 10.70
N GLU A 27 7.35 3.48 11.60
CA GLU A 27 6.35 2.98 12.54
C GLU A 27 5.06 2.61 11.80
N VAL A 28 4.72 3.38 10.76
CA VAL A 28 3.50 3.18 9.95
C VAL A 28 3.85 3.07 8.48
N GLY A 29 3.43 1.97 7.84
CA GLY A 29 3.54 1.75 6.40
C GLY A 29 2.17 1.80 5.73
N PHE A 30 2.04 2.57 4.67
CA PHE A 30 0.86 2.61 3.81
C PHE A 30 1.11 1.86 2.50
N ILE A 31 0.12 1.13 2.00
CA ILE A 31 0.11 0.57 0.66
C ILE A 31 -1.17 1.03 -0.04
N GLY A 32 -1.05 1.50 -1.28
CA GLY A 32 -2.17 2.05 -2.03
C GLY A 32 -1.95 1.98 -3.52
N PHE A 33 -3.04 2.11 -4.27
CA PHE A 33 -3.06 2.03 -5.73
C PHE A 33 -3.97 3.12 -6.32
N GLY A 34 -3.63 3.61 -7.50
CA GLY A 34 -4.46 4.57 -8.24
C GLY A 34 -4.55 5.96 -7.59
N SER A 35 -5.78 6.45 -7.39
CA SER A 35 -6.08 7.82 -6.97
C SER A 35 -5.75 8.14 -5.50
N THR A 36 -5.34 7.15 -4.69
CA THR A 36 -5.05 7.35 -3.27
C THR A 36 -3.71 8.05 -3.01
N LEU A 37 -2.85 8.21 -4.03
CA LEU A 37 -1.51 8.82 -3.94
C LEU A 37 -1.51 10.15 -3.18
N GLY A 38 -2.33 11.12 -3.59
CA GLY A 38 -2.30 12.48 -3.01
C GLY A 38 -2.66 12.47 -1.52
N ALA A 39 -3.80 11.85 -1.19
CA ALA A 39 -4.29 11.76 0.18
C ALA A 39 -3.30 11.05 1.11
N ILE A 40 -2.62 9.99 0.65
CA ILE A 40 -1.64 9.27 1.46
C ILE A 40 -0.38 10.12 1.67
N LEU A 41 0.10 10.85 0.66
CA LEU A 41 1.27 11.72 0.83
C LEU A 41 1.00 12.84 1.84
N GLU A 42 -0.15 13.49 1.74
CA GLU A 42 -0.58 14.50 2.71
C GLU A 42 -0.72 13.89 4.12
N ALA A 43 -1.27 12.68 4.24
CA ALA A 43 -1.36 11.97 5.51
C ALA A 43 0.02 11.63 6.10
N VAL A 44 0.99 11.25 5.26
CA VAL A 44 2.39 11.03 5.68
C VAL A 44 3.00 12.31 6.22
N ASP A 45 2.77 13.46 5.57
CA ASP A 45 3.27 14.76 6.04
C ASP A 45 2.58 15.20 7.35
N GLU A 46 1.28 14.97 7.51
CA GLU A 46 0.56 15.22 8.77
C GLU A 46 1.07 14.35 9.92
N LEU A 47 1.34 13.06 9.67
CA LEU A 47 1.91 12.14 10.67
C LEU A 47 3.35 12.53 11.02
N ARG A 48 4.14 12.99 10.04
CA ARG A 48 5.48 13.53 10.28
C ARG A 48 5.43 14.73 11.21
N ALA A 49 4.49 15.65 11.02
CA ALA A 49 4.30 16.80 11.91
C ALA A 49 3.95 16.40 13.36
N ARG A 50 3.48 15.17 13.57
CA ARG A 50 3.20 14.57 14.89
C ARG A 50 4.32 13.65 15.39
N ASN A 51 5.50 13.69 14.78
CA ASN A 51 6.64 12.82 15.07
C ASN A 51 6.34 11.32 14.93
N ILE A 52 5.44 10.95 14.00
CA ILE A 52 5.14 9.55 13.68
C ILE A 52 5.85 9.23 12.37
N ALA A 53 6.89 8.39 12.44
CA ALA A 53 7.62 7.97 11.25
C ALA A 53 6.72 7.12 10.35
N SER A 54 6.42 7.61 9.15
CA SER A 54 5.56 6.92 8.19
C SER A 54 6.20 6.82 6.80
N ARG A 55 5.83 5.77 6.06
CA ARG A 55 6.25 5.52 4.68
C ARG A 55 5.08 5.02 3.84
N PHE A 56 5.18 5.16 2.53
CA PHE A 56 4.12 4.77 1.60
C PHE A 56 4.69 4.01 0.40
N LEU A 57 4.11 2.85 0.09
CA LEU A 57 4.31 2.10 -1.15
C LEU A 57 3.14 2.34 -2.10
N GLN A 58 3.39 3.11 -3.15
CA GLN A 58 2.47 3.26 -4.25
C GLN A 58 2.66 2.08 -5.21
N LEU A 59 1.67 1.19 -5.28
CA LEU A 59 1.58 0.23 -6.36
C LEU A 59 1.17 0.96 -7.65
N ARG A 60 1.90 0.68 -8.73
CA ARG A 60 1.64 1.22 -10.07
C ARG A 60 1.23 0.15 -11.07
N THR A 61 1.51 -1.10 -10.73
CA THR A 61 1.15 -2.30 -11.47
C THR A 61 0.60 -3.31 -10.47
N LEU A 62 -0.59 -3.87 -10.72
CA LEU A 62 -1.16 -4.93 -9.87
C LEU A 62 -0.82 -6.33 -10.39
N TRP A 63 -0.63 -6.48 -11.71
CA TRP A 63 -0.28 -7.76 -12.31
C TRP A 63 0.68 -7.61 -13.50
N PRO A 64 1.76 -8.40 -13.59
CA PRO A 64 2.28 -9.35 -12.59
C PRO A 64 2.55 -8.67 -11.25
N PHE A 65 2.19 -9.35 -10.16
CA PHE A 65 2.24 -8.73 -8.84
C PHE A 65 3.69 -8.56 -8.35
N PRO A 66 4.09 -7.37 -7.85
CA PRO A 66 5.46 -7.09 -7.40
C PRO A 66 5.71 -7.65 -5.99
N ALA A 67 5.72 -8.99 -5.89
CA ALA A 67 5.76 -9.68 -4.60
C ALA A 67 7.07 -9.43 -3.81
N ALA A 68 8.19 -9.22 -4.48
CA ALA A 68 9.47 -8.99 -3.83
C ALA A 68 9.52 -7.64 -3.13
N GLU A 69 9.10 -6.58 -3.82
CA GLU A 69 9.07 -5.20 -3.34
C GLU A 69 8.03 -5.02 -2.23
N VAL A 70 6.85 -5.64 -2.38
CA VAL A 70 5.84 -5.63 -1.33
C VAL A 70 6.37 -6.35 -0.09
N ARG A 71 6.98 -7.53 -0.23
CA ARG A 71 7.54 -8.26 0.91
C ARG A 71 8.61 -7.46 1.68
N GLU A 72 9.51 -6.79 0.97
CA GLU A 72 10.51 -5.91 1.58
C GLU A 72 9.85 -4.77 2.35
N PHE A 73 8.85 -4.11 1.74
CA PHE A 73 8.09 -3.05 2.39
C PHE A 73 7.37 -3.50 3.67
N LEU A 74 6.77 -4.70 3.65
CA LEU A 74 6.08 -5.26 4.81
C LEU A 74 7.06 -5.53 5.97
N ALA A 75 8.29 -5.98 5.66
CA ALA A 75 9.29 -6.31 6.68
C ALA A 75 9.84 -5.07 7.42
N ASP A 76 9.89 -3.92 6.75
CA ASP A 76 10.44 -2.67 7.28
C ASP A 76 9.41 -1.72 7.93
N SER A 77 8.15 -2.17 8.05
CA SER A 77 7.04 -1.40 8.61
C SER A 77 6.46 -2.09 9.84
N ARG A 78 6.33 -1.38 10.96
CA ARG A 78 5.78 -1.97 12.21
C ARG A 78 4.26 -2.16 12.15
N GLU A 79 3.52 -1.16 11.70
CA GLU A 79 2.08 -1.24 11.46
C GLU A 79 1.78 -0.97 9.99
N LEU A 80 0.93 -1.78 9.38
CA LEU A 80 0.65 -1.74 7.95
C LEU A 80 -0.82 -1.45 7.67
N PHE A 81 -1.05 -0.46 6.81
CA PHE A 81 -2.37 -0.04 6.37
C PHE A 81 -2.47 -0.11 4.85
N VAL A 82 -3.48 -0.82 4.35
CA VAL A 82 -3.85 -0.81 2.92
C VAL A 82 -4.99 0.18 2.73
N ILE A 83 -4.78 1.14 1.83
CA ILE A 83 -5.73 2.21 1.52
C ILE A 83 -6.33 1.95 0.15
N GLU A 84 -7.64 1.71 0.11
CA GLU A 84 -8.31 1.32 -1.14
C GLU A 84 -9.77 1.76 -1.25
N HIS A 85 -10.19 1.97 -2.50
CA HIS A 85 -11.52 2.44 -2.87
C HIS A 85 -12.46 1.30 -3.23
N ASN A 86 -12.70 0.39 -2.29
CA ASN A 86 -13.69 -0.67 -2.44
C ASN A 86 -14.21 -1.09 -1.06
N PHE A 87 -15.29 -1.88 -1.05
CA PHE A 87 -15.93 -2.36 0.18
C PHE A 87 -15.25 -3.62 0.74
N THR A 88 -14.65 -4.43 -0.12
CA THR A 88 -14.26 -5.82 0.16
C THR A 88 -12.80 -5.99 0.57
N GLY A 89 -11.97 -4.97 0.44
CA GLY A 89 -10.54 -5.06 0.75
C GLY A 89 -9.77 -5.87 -0.28
N GLU A 90 -10.00 -5.62 -1.57
CA GLU A 90 -9.48 -6.45 -2.67
C GLU A 90 -7.94 -6.40 -2.77
N LEU A 91 -7.34 -5.22 -2.60
CA LEU A 91 -5.90 -5.05 -2.61
C LEU A 91 -5.26 -5.72 -1.41
N ALA A 92 -5.86 -5.60 -0.21
CA ALA A 92 -5.37 -6.30 0.97
C ALA A 92 -5.43 -7.82 0.78
N THR A 93 -6.52 -8.32 0.18
CA THR A 93 -6.67 -9.74 -0.19
C THR A 93 -5.61 -10.18 -1.21
N LEU A 94 -5.38 -9.37 -2.24
CA LEU A 94 -4.35 -9.64 -3.25
C LEU A 94 -2.96 -9.75 -2.61
N ILE A 95 -2.58 -8.78 -1.77
CA ILE A 95 -1.28 -8.78 -1.06
C ILE A 95 -1.11 -10.07 -0.25
N ARG A 96 -2.14 -10.44 0.54
CA ARG A 96 -2.12 -11.67 1.35
C ARG A 96 -2.00 -12.94 0.51
N SER A 97 -2.56 -12.95 -0.70
CA SER A 97 -2.48 -14.10 -1.60
C SER A 97 -1.11 -14.26 -2.28
N GLN A 98 -0.39 -13.15 -2.49
CA GLN A 98 0.85 -13.14 -3.28
C GLN A 98 2.12 -13.10 -2.42
N VAL A 99 2.01 -12.71 -1.16
CA VAL A 99 3.14 -12.56 -0.25
C VAL A 99 2.96 -13.43 0.97
N SER A 100 3.98 -14.26 1.27
CA SER A 100 4.07 -15.04 2.49
C SER A 100 5.51 -15.00 3.04
N PRO A 101 5.72 -14.79 4.35
CA PRO A 101 4.70 -14.47 5.35
C PRO A 101 4.12 -13.07 5.15
N CYS A 102 2.81 -12.93 5.30
CA CYS A 102 2.12 -11.65 5.32
C CYS A 102 1.72 -11.36 6.77
N GLY A 103 2.39 -10.40 7.41
CA GLY A 103 2.07 -9.97 8.76
C GLY A 103 0.65 -9.38 8.89
N GLU A 104 0.35 -8.79 10.03
CA GLU A 104 -0.93 -8.11 10.21
C GLU A 104 -1.03 -6.88 9.29
N ILE A 105 -2.09 -6.85 8.46
CA ILE A 105 -2.43 -5.73 7.59
C ILE A 105 -3.84 -5.26 7.98
N LYS A 106 -3.96 -3.96 8.25
CA LYS A 106 -5.23 -3.27 8.52
C LYS A 106 -5.69 -2.60 7.23
N SER A 107 -7.00 -2.61 6.95
CA SER A 107 -7.54 -1.92 5.77
C SER A 107 -8.22 -0.62 6.18
N ILE A 108 -7.96 0.46 5.44
CA ILE A 108 -8.72 1.70 5.48
C ILE A 108 -9.47 1.80 4.15
N LEU A 109 -10.79 1.59 4.23
CA LEU A 109 -11.66 1.43 3.07
C LEU A 109 -12.52 2.68 2.90
N ASN A 110 -12.66 3.12 1.64
CA ASN A 110 -13.64 4.14 1.28
C ASN A 110 -14.40 3.69 0.03
N TYR A 111 -15.65 3.31 0.22
CA TYR A 111 -16.57 2.87 -0.84
C TYR A 111 -17.64 3.93 -1.15
N SER A 112 -17.44 5.17 -0.70
CA SER A 112 -18.25 6.31 -1.12
C SER A 112 -17.80 6.80 -2.50
N THR A 113 -18.56 7.72 -3.09
CA THR A 113 -18.20 8.38 -4.36
C THR A 113 -17.16 9.48 -4.19
N ARG A 114 -16.73 9.77 -2.96
CA ARG A 114 -15.78 10.85 -2.65
C ARG A 114 -14.35 10.31 -2.56
N PRO A 115 -13.34 11.02 -3.09
CA PRO A 115 -11.94 10.68 -2.88
C PRO A 115 -11.58 10.62 -1.39
N PHE A 116 -10.54 9.85 -1.06
CA PHE A 116 -9.93 9.94 0.26
C PHE A 116 -9.46 11.37 0.55
N THR A 117 -9.70 11.81 1.77
CA THR A 117 -9.02 12.96 2.37
C THR A 117 -7.87 12.46 3.26
N PRO A 118 -6.86 13.30 3.56
CA PRO A 118 -5.78 12.92 4.48
C PRO A 118 -6.32 12.51 5.85
N ARG A 119 -7.35 13.22 6.31
CA ARG A 119 -8.03 12.96 7.59
C ARG A 119 -8.60 11.55 7.68
N ASP A 120 -9.18 11.05 6.59
CA ASP A 120 -9.74 9.68 6.53
C ASP A 120 -8.66 8.60 6.76
N ILE A 121 -7.39 8.92 6.50
CA ILE A 121 -6.25 8.02 6.68
C ILE A 121 -5.63 8.22 8.06
N VAL A 122 -5.44 9.48 8.47
CA VAL A 122 -4.75 9.85 9.71
C VAL A 122 -5.55 9.46 10.95
N GLU A 123 -6.87 9.67 10.96
CA GLU A 123 -7.70 9.36 12.14
C GLU A 123 -7.70 7.88 12.53
N PRO A 124 -7.92 6.92 11.59
CA PRO A 124 -7.82 5.49 11.91
C PRO A 124 -6.44 5.08 12.43
N VAL A 125 -5.36 5.64 11.86
CA VAL A 125 -3.99 5.39 12.30
C VAL A 125 -3.79 5.86 13.73
N LEU A 126 -4.27 7.05 14.11
CA LEU A 126 -4.16 7.50 15.49
C LEU A 126 -5.00 6.67 16.45
N ARG A 127 -6.17 6.19 16.01
CA ARG A 127 -7.06 5.35 16.82
C ARG A 127 -6.46 3.98 17.11
N SER A 128 -5.71 3.39 16.18
CA SER A 128 -5.09 2.07 16.37
C SER A 128 -3.91 2.07 17.35
N ARG A 129 -3.41 3.26 17.74
CA ARG A 129 -2.26 3.46 18.63
C ARG A 129 -2.65 3.80 20.07
N ARG A 130 -3.95 3.92 20.36
CA ARG A 130 -4.49 4.07 21.71
C ARG A 130 -4.71 2.70 22.34
#